data_AF-A0A352K028-F1
#
_entry.id   AF-A0A352K028-F1
#
_cell.length_a   1.000
_cell.length_b   1.000
_cell.length_c   1.000
_cell.angle_alpha   90.00
_cell.angle_beta   90.00
_cell.angle_gamma   90.00
#
_symmetry.space_group_name_H-M   'P 1'
#
loop_
_entity.id
_entity.type
_entity.pdbx_description
1 polymer ?
#
loop_
_entity_poly.entity_id
_entity_poly.type
_entity_poly.pdbx_seq_one_letter_code
_entity_poly.pdbx_strand_id
1 'polypeptide(L)'
;IPHCRLSCLNDDETRGYLIQLNQGIDFDAIDGQPVELLFVLLVPESTNQVHLNLLAQLADCFSNDQFRHDLQMATDASELYAIACQAFKTAAA
;
A
#
# COMPACT_ATOMS: atom_id res chain seq x y z
N ILE A 1 -6.51 1.15 -0.86
CA ILE A 1 -5.31 0.90 -1.69
C ILE A 1 -5.56 1.49 -3.08
N PRO A 2 -5.39 2.83 -3.25
CA PRO A 2 -5.53 3.46 -4.55
C PRO A 2 -4.51 2.89 -5.54
N HIS A 3 -4.91 2.65 -6.78
CA HIS A 3 -4.01 2.11 -7.79
C HIS A 3 -4.37 2.62 -9.17
N CYS A 4 -3.37 2.78 -10.04
CA CYS A 4 -3.59 3.14 -11.43
C CYS A 4 -2.44 2.67 -12.33
N ARG A 5 -2.68 2.75 -13.63
CA ARG A 5 -1.66 2.55 -14.66
C ARG A 5 -1.05 3.89 -15.05
N LEU A 6 0.25 3.93 -15.25
CA LEU A 6 0.99 5.11 -15.71
C LEU A 6 1.88 4.77 -16.89
N SER A 7 1.68 5.47 -18.01
CA SER A 7 2.46 5.31 -19.25
C SER A 7 3.90 5.79 -19.15
N CYS A 8 4.25 6.58 -18.12
CA CYS A 8 5.60 7.09 -17.91
C CYS A 8 6.51 6.12 -17.14
N LEU A 9 6.01 4.96 -16.72
CA LEU A 9 6.80 3.91 -16.08
C LEU A 9 7.34 2.93 -17.12
N ASN A 10 8.53 2.40 -16.87
CA ASN A 10 9.08 1.31 -17.69
C ASN A 10 8.33 -0.01 -17.43
N ASP A 11 8.36 -0.94 -18.38
CA ASP A 11 7.64 -2.23 -18.31
C ASP A 11 7.99 -3.08 -17.08
N ASP A 12 9.22 -2.93 -16.56
CA ASP A 12 9.76 -3.63 -15.39
C ASP A 12 9.61 -2.83 -14.08
N GLU A 13 8.99 -1.66 -14.14
CA GLU A 13 8.92 -0.72 -13.03
C GLU A 13 7.55 -0.73 -12.35
N THR A 14 7.53 -0.97 -11.04
CA THR A 14 6.33 -0.79 -10.20
C THR A 14 6.69 0.07 -9.01
N ARG A 15 5.84 1.04 -8.67
CA ARG A 15 6.07 1.95 -7.55
C ARG A 15 4.96 1.85 -6.53
N GLY A 16 5.35 1.64 -5.28
CA GLY A 16 4.46 1.70 -4.12
C GLY A 16 4.76 2.95 -3.28
N TYR A 17 3.72 3.65 -2.83
CA TYR A 17 3.84 4.75 -1.89
C TYR A 17 2.98 4.46 -0.68
N LEU A 18 3.61 4.39 0.49
CA LEU A 18 2.91 4.30 1.76
C LEU A 18 2.87 5.68 2.40
N ILE A 19 1.65 6.14 2.68
CA ILE A 19 1.37 7.50 3.15
C ILE A 19 0.54 7.37 4.42
N GLN A 20 1.02 8.00 5.47
CA GLN A 20 0.29 8.21 6.71
C GLN A 20 -0.10 9.69 6.77
N LEU A 21 -1.39 9.96 6.99
CA LEU A 21 -1.94 11.29 7.08
C LEU A 21 -2.05 11.73 8.53
N ASN A 22 -1.76 12.98 8.82
CA ASN A 22 -1.92 13.54 10.17
C ASN A 22 -3.40 13.65 10.59
N GLN A 23 -4.31 13.69 9.62
CA GLN A 23 -5.75 13.73 9.83
C GLN A 23 -6.42 12.86 8.77
N GLY A 24 -7.37 12.04 9.21
CA GLY A 24 -8.16 11.20 8.30
C GLY A 24 -8.96 12.04 7.31
N ILE A 25 -9.04 11.56 6.07
CA ILE A 25 -9.82 12.18 5.00
C ILE A 25 -11.04 11.33 4.66
N ASP A 26 -12.11 11.98 4.21
CA ASP A 26 -13.19 11.28 3.53
C ASP A 26 -12.66 10.72 2.20
N PHE A 27 -12.70 9.40 2.08
CA PHE A 27 -12.18 8.67 0.93
C PHE A 27 -13.22 7.68 0.39
N ASP A 28 -14.50 7.89 0.69
CA ASP A 28 -15.59 6.97 0.35
C ASP A 28 -15.28 5.51 0.76
N ALA A 29 -14.71 5.35 1.97
CA ALA A 29 -14.43 4.02 2.51
C ALA A 29 -15.74 3.24 2.71
N ILE A 30 -15.69 1.92 2.52
CA ILE A 30 -16.88 1.04 2.57
C ILE A 30 -17.55 1.07 3.96
N ASP A 31 -16.76 1.28 5.02
CA ASP A 31 -17.21 1.41 6.40
C ASP A 31 -17.55 2.86 6.79
N GLY A 32 -17.40 3.80 5.87
CA GLY A 32 -17.60 5.24 6.07
C GLY A 32 -16.60 5.88 7.03
N GLN A 33 -15.51 5.20 7.40
CA GLN A 33 -14.51 5.76 8.30
C GLN A 33 -13.52 6.66 7.55
N PRO A 34 -13.02 7.74 8.17
CA PRO A 34 -11.93 8.53 7.62
C PRO A 34 -10.68 7.66 7.38
N VAL A 35 -10.03 7.85 6.24
CA VAL A 35 -8.82 7.10 5.88
C VAL A 35 -7.58 7.89 6.28
N GLU A 36 -6.73 7.28 7.10
CA GLU A 36 -5.45 7.85 7.56
C GLU A 36 -4.23 7.18 6.93
N LEU A 37 -4.38 5.96 6.43
CA LEU A 37 -3.32 5.20 5.78
C LEU A 37 -3.68 4.91 4.32
N LEU A 38 -2.78 5.27 3.41
CA LEU A 38 -2.91 4.97 1.99
C LEU A 38 -1.67 4.20 1.52
N PHE A 39 -1.91 3.07 0.86
CA PHE A 39 -0.92 2.44 0.00
C PHE A 39 -1.33 2.69 -1.46
N VAL A 40 -0.56 3.52 -2.16
CA VAL A 40 -0.76 3.84 -3.58
C VAL A 40 0.12 2.93 -4.43
N LEU A 41 -0.47 2.23 -5.39
CA LEU A 41 0.23 1.34 -6.31
C LEU A 41 0.18 1.88 -7.74
N LEU A 42 1.35 2.15 -8.31
CA LEU A 42 1.52 2.59 -9.69
C LEU A 42 2.21 1.49 -10.49
N VAL A 43 1.58 1.10 -11.60
CA VAL A 43 2.05 0.03 -12.50
C VAL A 43 2.11 0.55 -13.95
N PRO A 44 2.89 -0.06 -14.84
CA PRO A 44 2.98 0.39 -16.22
C PRO A 44 1.69 0.04 -16.99
N GLU A 45 1.48 0.61 -18.18
CA GLU A 45 0.31 0.28 -19.01
C GLU A 45 0.35 -1.17 -19.52
N SER A 46 1.55 -1.59 -19.93
CA SER A 46 1.97 -2.92 -20.37
C SER A 46 2.01 -3.91 -19.20
N THR A 47 0.87 -4.19 -18.59
CA THR A 47 0.82 -5.03 -17.39
C THR A 47 0.51 -6.50 -17.68
N ASN A 48 1.42 -7.37 -17.25
CA ASN A 48 1.19 -8.82 -17.12
C ASN A 48 0.40 -9.14 -15.83
N GLN A 49 -0.08 -10.39 -15.66
CA GLN A 49 -0.86 -10.87 -14.49
C GLN A 49 -0.25 -10.54 -13.10
N VAL A 50 1.05 -10.24 -13.07
CA VAL A 50 1.86 -9.91 -11.89
C VAL A 50 1.23 -8.82 -11.00
N HIS A 51 0.62 -7.78 -11.58
CA HIS A 51 0.05 -6.67 -10.80
C HIS A 51 -1.14 -7.10 -9.92
N LEU A 52 -1.99 -8.02 -10.40
CA LEU A 52 -3.12 -8.53 -9.61
C LEU A 52 -2.64 -9.36 -8.43
N ASN A 53 -1.57 -10.14 -8.62
CA ASN A 53 -0.95 -10.90 -7.53
C ASN A 53 -0.36 -9.95 -6.47
N LEU A 54 0.31 -8.88 -6.88
CA LEU A 54 0.82 -7.87 -5.96
C LEU A 54 -0.32 -7.19 -5.18
N LEU A 55 -1.40 -6.83 -5.87
CA LEU A 55 -2.55 -6.18 -5.23
C LEU A 55 -3.24 -7.11 -4.22
N ALA A 56 -3.35 -8.41 -4.53
CA ALA A 56 -3.87 -9.41 -3.60
C ALA A 56 -2.97 -9.53 -2.35
N GLN A 57 -1.66 -9.63 -2.53
CA GLN A 57 -0.71 -9.69 -1.40
C GLN A 57 -0.79 -8.42 -0.53
N LEU A 58 -0.89 -7.25 -1.16
CA LEU A 58 -1.10 -5.99 -0.43
C LEU A 58 -2.41 -6.04 0.36
N ALA A 59 -3.52 -6.45 -0.27
CA ALA A 59 -4.81 -6.55 0.41
C ALA A 59 -4.75 -7.51 1.61
N ASP A 60 -4.09 -8.66 1.47
CA ASP A 60 -3.91 -9.64 2.55
C ASP A 60 -3.09 -9.05 3.71
N CYS A 61 -1.95 -8.39 3.43
CA CYS A 61 -1.18 -7.70 4.46
C CYS A 61 -2.02 -6.67 5.20
N PHE A 62 -2.75 -5.82 4.46
CA PHE A 62 -3.59 -4.77 5.04
C PHE A 62 -4.85 -5.32 5.72
N SER A 63 -5.24 -6.57 5.53
CA SER A 63 -6.31 -7.20 6.31
C SER A 63 -5.90 -7.54 7.75
N ASN A 64 -4.60 -7.57 8.05
CA ASN A 64 -4.09 -7.81 9.41
C ASN A 64 -4.23 -6.54 10.28
N ASP A 65 -5.04 -6.64 11.33
CA ASP A 65 -5.32 -5.52 12.25
C ASP A 65 -4.06 -5.01 12.97
N GLN A 66 -3.17 -5.92 13.39
CA GLN A 66 -1.93 -5.55 14.08
C GLN A 66 -0.99 -4.79 13.14
N PHE A 67 -0.88 -5.26 11.89
CA PHE A 67 -0.06 -4.58 10.89
C PHE A 67 -0.56 -3.15 10.61
N ARG A 68 -1.88 -2.96 10.47
CA ARG A 68 -2.46 -1.62 10.30
C ARG A 68 -2.22 -0.76 11.54
N HIS A 69 -2.38 -1.31 12.73
CA HIS A 69 -2.14 -0.61 13.98
C HIS A 69 -0.69 -0.13 14.11
N ASP A 70 0.27 -1.01 13.81
CA ASP A 70 1.70 -0.66 13.85
C ASP A 70 2.02 0.48 12.87
N LEU A 71 1.48 0.42 11.64
CA LEU A 71 1.62 1.50 10.66
C LEU A 71 1.00 2.82 11.12
N GLN A 72 -0.14 2.77 11.83
CA GLN A 72 -0.79 3.97 12.38
C GLN A 72 0.01 4.59 13.52
N MET A 73 0.77 3.79 14.28
CA MET A 73 1.58 4.24 15.41
C MET A 73 2.99 4.70 14.99
N ALA A 74 3.38 4.45 13.73
CA ALA A 74 4.63 4.96 13.19
C ALA A 74 4.71 6.48 13.36
N THR A 75 5.86 6.95 13.84
CA THR A 75 6.10 8.35 14.19
C THR A 75 6.79 9.13 13.08
N ASP A 76 7.43 8.42 12.14
CA ASP A 76 8.05 9.00 10.96
C ASP A 76 8.06 8.04 9.76
N ALA A 77 8.47 8.55 8.60
CA ALA A 77 8.51 7.80 7.35
C ALA A 77 9.50 6.61 7.38
N SER A 78 10.55 6.68 8.20
CA SER A 78 11.55 5.61 8.31
C SER A 78 10.97 4.43 9.08
N GLU A 79 10.27 4.70 10.18
CA GLU A 79 9.55 3.69 10.96
C GLU A 79 8.41 3.06 10.13
N LEU A 80 7.63 3.88 9.44
CA LEU A 80 6.57 3.43 8.53
C LEU A 80 7.11 2.47 7.46
N TYR A 81 8.25 2.82 6.85
CA TYR A 81 8.93 1.98 5.87
C TYR A 81 9.46 0.68 6.49
N ALA A 82 10.04 0.74 7.69
CA ALA A 82 10.58 -0.44 8.37
C ALA A 82 9.49 -1.47 8.70
N ILE A 83 8.34 -1.03 9.22
CA ILE A 83 7.18 -1.88 9.53
C ILE A 83 6.65 -2.51 8.24
N ALA A 84 6.44 -1.72 7.20
CA ALA A 84 6.00 -2.22 5.89
C ALA A 84 6.95 -3.30 5.34
N CYS A 85 8.26 -3.04 5.36
CA CYS A 85 9.25 -4.01 4.89
C CYS A 85 9.26 -5.32 5.68
N GLN A 86 8.92 -5.34 6.98
CA GLN A 86 8.82 -6.58 7.73
C GLN A 86 7.68 -7.45 7.20
N ALA A 87 6.51 -6.87 6.95
CA ALA A 87 5.37 -7.60 6.38
C ALA A 87 5.64 -8.13 4.97
N PHE A 88 6.29 -7.33 4.10
CA PHE A 88 6.59 -7.74 2.72
C PHE A 88 7.78 -8.70 2.59
N LYS A 89 8.66 -8.79 3.59
CA LYS A 89 9.73 -9.81 3.62
C LYS A 89 9.19 -11.21 3.92
N THR A 90 8.10 -11.32 4.69
CA THR A 90 7.50 -12.62 5.03
C THR A 90 6.68 -13.20 3.87
N ALA A 91 6.11 -12.35 2.99
CA ALA A 91 5.32 -12.80 1.84
C ALA A 91 6.16 -13.41 0.70
N ALA A 92 7.48 -13.23 0.71
CA ALA A 92 8.41 -13.76 -0.30
C ALA A 92 9.13 -15.05 0.13
N ALA A 93 8.73 -15.67 1.26
CA ALA A 93 9.33 -16.88 1.82
C ALA A 93 8.42 -18.11 1.65
#